data_AF-A0A9Q0QID7-F1
#
_entry.id   AF-A0A9Q0QID7-F1
#
_cell.length_a   1.000
_cell.length_b   1.000
_cell.length_c   1.000
_cell.angle_alpha   90.00
_cell.angle_beta   90.00
_cell.angle_gamma   90.00
#
_symmetry.space_group_name_H-M   'P 1'
#
loop_
_entity.id
_entity.type
_entity.pdbx_description
1 polymer ?
#
loop_
_entity_poly.entity_id
_entity_poly.type
_entity_poly.pdbx_seq_one_letter_code
_entity_poly.pdbx_strand_id
1 'polypeptide(L)'
;MSRPTEEQNLVHWAGPLFKDKSNFTAMADPLLEGNYSQKSLHQALAIAAMCLQVEADTRPLMADVVTALEFLTGPVEEKKPTVSPAQSIHHVNSVTEGNVKQELEP
;
A
#
# COMPACT_ATOMS: atom_id res chain seq x y z
N MET A 1 36.39 9.54 -2.16
CA MET A 1 35.19 10.33 -2.53
C MET A 1 34.93 10.14 -4.03
N SER A 2 34.19 9.09 -4.43
CA SER A 2 34.04 8.70 -5.85
C SER A 2 32.62 8.85 -6.40
N ARG A 3 31.67 9.40 -5.63
CA ARG A 3 30.29 9.59 -6.10
C ARG A 3 30.11 10.94 -6.81
N PRO A 4 29.27 11.02 -7.85
CA PRO A 4 28.85 12.29 -8.46
C PRO A 4 28.38 13.29 -7.42
N THR A 5 28.52 14.60 -7.68
CA THR A 5 28.17 15.66 -6.71
C THR A 5 26.73 15.57 -6.20
N GLU A 6 25.78 15.20 -7.07
CA GLU A 6 24.36 15.02 -6.71
C GLU A 6 24.12 13.82 -5.79
N GLU A 7 25.03 12.85 -5.81
CA GLU A 7 25.02 11.63 -5.00
C GLU A 7 25.78 11.77 -3.67
N GLN A 8 26.42 12.91 -3.44
CA GLN A 8 27.10 13.21 -2.17
C GLN A 8 26.12 13.73 -1.12
N ASN A 9 25.00 14.32 -1.55
CA ASN A 9 23.89 14.71 -0.68
C ASN A 9 22.74 13.72 -0.86
N LEU A 10 22.42 12.96 0.20
CA LEU A 10 21.36 11.94 0.14
C LEU A 10 19.98 12.51 -0.15
N VAL A 11 19.67 13.73 0.30
CA VAL A 11 18.38 14.37 0.04
C VAL A 11 18.24 14.72 -1.44
N HIS A 12 19.31 15.24 -2.05
CA HIS A 12 19.31 15.54 -3.49
C HIS A 12 19.19 14.28 -4.34
N TRP A 13 19.96 13.23 -4.01
CA TRP A 13 19.88 11.94 -4.67
C TRP A 13 18.49 11.28 -4.53
N ALA A 14 17.88 11.37 -3.36
CA ALA A 14 16.57 10.78 -3.07
C ALA A 14 15.40 11.57 -3.66
N GLY A 15 15.56 12.87 -3.92
CA GLY A 15 14.50 13.77 -4.37
C GLY A 15 13.68 13.25 -5.56
N PRO A 16 14.30 12.76 -6.65
CA PRO A 16 13.59 12.14 -7.77
C PRO A 16 12.86 10.84 -7.38
N LEU A 17 13.45 10.03 -6.49
CA LEU A 17 12.93 8.72 -6.09
C LEU A 17 11.67 8.84 -5.21
N PHE A 18 11.54 9.90 -4.42
CA PHE A 18 10.29 10.18 -3.71
C PHE A 18 9.10 10.46 -4.64
N LYS A 19 9.35 10.89 -5.88
CA LYS A 19 8.29 11.17 -6.88
C LYS A 19 7.90 9.92 -7.68
N ASP A 20 8.81 8.95 -7.78
CA ASP A 20 8.58 7.69 -8.48
C ASP A 20 8.15 6.57 -7.52
N LYS A 21 6.82 6.41 -7.38
CA LYS A 21 6.23 5.36 -6.54
C LYS A 21 6.51 3.94 -7.04
N SER A 22 7.00 3.75 -8.26
CA SER A 22 7.27 2.43 -8.82
C SER A 22 8.67 1.89 -8.48
N ASN A 23 9.60 2.77 -8.10
CA ASN A 23 11.02 2.41 -7.95
C ASN A 23 11.61 2.81 -6.58
N PHE A 24 10.78 2.94 -5.55
CA PHE A 24 11.24 3.31 -4.20
C PHE A 24 12.12 2.23 -3.54
N THR A 25 12.10 0.99 -4.04
CA THR A 25 12.96 -0.10 -3.56
C THR A 25 14.44 0.16 -3.86
N ALA A 26 14.77 0.99 -4.87
CA ALA A 26 16.13 1.44 -5.13
C ALA A 26 16.72 2.30 -4.00
N MET A 27 15.87 2.81 -3.08
CA MET A 27 16.30 3.55 -1.89
C MET A 27 16.63 2.67 -0.70
N ALA A 28 16.29 1.37 -0.75
CA ALA A 28 16.61 0.45 0.32
C ALA A 28 18.13 0.24 0.42
N ASP A 29 18.62 0.02 1.64
CA ASP A 29 20.01 -0.38 1.84
C ASP A 29 20.27 -1.72 1.13
N PRO A 30 21.23 -1.80 0.19
CA PRO A 30 21.58 -3.04 -0.49
C PRO A 30 21.95 -4.18 0.45
N LEU A 31 22.48 -3.88 1.64
CA LEU A 31 22.85 -4.88 2.66
C LEU A 31 21.64 -5.54 3.32
N LEU A 32 20.44 -4.99 3.16
CA LEU A 32 19.22 -5.67 3.58
C LEU A 32 18.87 -6.84 2.64
N GLU A 33 19.41 -6.88 1.42
CA GLU A 33 19.19 -7.97 0.45
C GLU A 33 17.71 -8.29 0.20
N GLY A 34 16.83 -7.27 0.30
CA GLY A 34 15.38 -7.46 0.15
C GLY A 34 14.68 -8.00 1.40
N ASN A 35 15.37 -8.17 2.53
CA ASN A 35 14.81 -8.59 3.82
C ASN A 35 14.04 -7.45 4.51
N TYR A 36 13.04 -6.91 3.83
CA TYR A 36 12.14 -5.89 4.34
C TYR A 36 10.79 -6.01 3.64
N SER A 37 9.72 -5.55 4.30
CA SER A 37 8.42 -5.42 3.64
C SER A 37 8.42 -4.19 2.75
N GLN A 38 8.05 -4.34 1.48
CA GLN A 38 7.88 -3.20 0.59
C GLN A 38 6.88 -2.17 1.14
N LYS A 39 5.86 -2.64 1.87
CA LYS A 39 4.88 -1.77 2.52
C LYS A 39 5.53 -0.93 3.63
N SER A 40 6.31 -1.55 4.52
CA SER A 40 6.95 -0.81 5.62
C SER A 40 8.02 0.15 5.09
N LEU A 41 8.78 -0.24 4.06
CA LEU A 41 9.73 0.66 3.40
C LEU A 41 9.01 1.88 2.80
N HIS A 42 7.92 1.67 2.06
CA HIS A 42 7.16 2.77 1.47
C HIS A 42 6.63 3.74 2.53
N GLN A 43 6.08 3.21 3.63
CA GLN A 43 5.59 4.02 4.73
C GLN A 43 6.71 4.78 5.46
N ALA A 44 7.86 4.15 5.70
CA ALA A 44 9.01 4.81 6.30
C ALA A 44 9.54 5.94 5.40
N LEU A 45 9.60 5.73 4.09
CA LEU A 45 9.95 6.76 3.12
C LEU A 45 8.94 7.91 3.11
N ALA A 46 7.63 7.63 3.24
CA ALA A 46 6.62 8.67 3.35
C ALA A 46 6.83 9.54 4.60
N ILE A 47 7.16 8.94 5.75
CA ILE A 47 7.51 9.70 6.97
C ILE A 47 8.75 10.56 6.72
N ALA A 48 9.80 10.00 6.13
CA ALA A 48 11.01 10.77 5.79
C ALA A 48 10.71 11.94 4.86
N ALA A 49 9.86 11.75 3.84
CA ALA A 49 9.44 12.80 2.91
C ALA A 49 8.68 13.94 3.59
N MET A 50 7.83 13.64 4.59
CA MET A 50 7.16 14.67 5.39
C MET A 50 8.16 15.45 6.26
N CYS A 51 9.19 14.80 6.80
CA CYS A 51 10.21 15.45 7.61
C CYS A 51 11.17 16.33 6.79
N LEU A 52 11.40 15.98 5.52
CA LEU A 52 12.34 16.66 4.61
C LEU A 52 11.72 17.83 3.83
N GLN A 53 10.51 18.27 4.17
CA GLN A 53 9.87 19.40 3.49
C GLN A 53 10.71 20.69 3.63
N VAL A 54 10.71 21.49 2.55
CA VAL A 54 11.46 22.74 2.49
C VAL A 54 10.91 23.73 3.52
N GLU A 55 9.60 23.90 3.52
CA GLU A 55 8.87 24.76 4.47
C GLU A 55 8.77 24.08 5.84
N ALA A 56 9.33 24.71 6.87
CA ALA A 56 9.35 24.16 8.23
C ALA A 56 7.95 23.87 8.79
N ASP A 57 6.96 24.71 8.47
CA ASP A 57 5.59 24.60 8.97
C ASP A 57 4.83 23.38 8.43
N THR A 58 5.34 22.74 7.39
CA THR A 58 4.76 21.52 6.80
C THR A 58 5.38 20.24 7.36
N ARG A 59 6.45 20.35 8.16
CA ARG A 59 7.09 19.22 8.82
C ARG A 59 6.24 18.79 10.02
N PRO A 60 6.07 17.48 10.26
CA PRO A 60 5.31 16.98 11.41
C PRO A 60 6.02 17.30 12.73
N LEU A 61 5.25 17.32 13.83
CA LEU A 61 5.82 17.35 15.17
C LEU A 61 6.53 16.03 15.45
N MET A 62 7.60 16.06 16.25
CA MET A 62 8.32 14.83 16.60
C MET A 62 7.45 13.80 17.33
N ALA A 63 6.43 14.24 18.07
CA ALA A 63 5.45 13.34 18.66
C ALA A 63 4.70 12.52 17.59
N ASP A 64 4.25 13.17 16.51
CA ASP A 64 3.56 12.49 15.39
C ASP A 64 4.50 11.54 14.65
N VAL A 65 5.78 11.92 14.50
CA VAL A 65 6.81 11.07 13.90
C VAL A 65 7.01 9.79 14.71
N VAL A 66 7.12 9.90 16.05
CA VAL A 66 7.27 8.74 16.93
C VAL A 66 6.04 7.84 16.82
N THR A 67 4.84 8.39 16.93
CA THR A 67 3.59 7.63 16.78
C THR A 67 3.52 6.90 15.43
N ALA A 68 3.89 7.56 14.33
CA ALA A 68 3.89 6.94 13.00
C ALA A 68 4.92 5.78 12.90
N LEU A 69 6.08 5.91 13.54
CA LEU A 69 7.10 4.86 13.59
C LEU A 69 6.69 3.69 14.49
N GLU A 70 5.97 3.93 15.58
CA GLU A 70 5.39 2.88 16.43
C GLU A 70 4.38 2.04 15.63
N PHE A 71 3.53 2.66 14.81
CA PHE A 71 2.62 1.92 13.92
C PHE A 71 3.34 1.09 12.85
N LEU A 72 4.58 1.46 12.47
CA LEU A 72 5.39 0.73 11.50
C LEU A 72 6.08 -0.50 12.10
N THR A 73 6.44 -0.41 13.37
CA THR A 73 7.22 -1.43 14.10
C THR A 73 6.35 -2.31 14.99
N GLY A 74 5.08 -1.93 15.20
CA GLY A 74 4.10 -2.71 15.92
C GLY A 74 3.84 -4.07 15.26
N PRO A 75 3.28 -5.04 16.03
CA PRO A 75 2.95 -6.35 15.49
C PRO A 75 2.08 -6.20 14.26
N VAL A 76 2.51 -6.80 13.14
CA VAL A 76 1.63 -7.00 11.99
C VAL A 76 0.56 -7.97 12.49
N GLU A 77 -0.59 -7.43 12.90
CA GLU A 77 -1.82 -8.22 12.98
C GLU A 77 -2.03 -8.79 11.58
N GLU A 78 -1.60 -10.04 11.38
CA GLU A 78 -1.93 -10.82 10.20
C GLU A 78 -3.45 -10.87 10.15
N LYS A 79 -4.07 -10.02 9.34
CA LYS A 79 -5.45 -10.24 8.93
C LYS A 79 -5.47 -11.54 8.17
N LYS A 80 -5.69 -12.64 8.90
CA LYS A 80 -6.01 -13.96 8.36
C LYS A 80 -7.10 -13.75 7.31
N PRO A 81 -6.99 -14.32 6.10
CA PRO A 81 -8.06 -14.20 5.12
C PRO A 81 -9.33 -14.76 5.75
N THR A 82 -10.28 -13.87 6.06
CA THR A 82 -11.61 -14.23 6.49
C THR A 82 -12.31 -14.85 5.29
N VAL A 83 -12.14 -16.15 5.13
CA VAL A 83 -13.10 -16.97 4.39
C VAL A 83 -14.42 -16.86 5.15
N SER A 84 -15.31 -15.98 4.68
CA SER A 84 -16.69 -15.94 5.14
C SER A 84 -17.32 -17.31 4.86
N PRO A 85 -17.87 -18.01 5.85
CA PRO A 85 -18.60 -19.24 5.60
C PRO A 85 -19.99 -18.86 5.08
N ALA A 86 -20.12 -18.73 3.75
CA ALA A 86 -21.42 -18.78 3.12
C ALA A 86 -21.88 -20.24 3.13
N GLN A 87 -22.80 -20.54 4.05
CA GLN A 87 -23.35 -21.85 4.31
C GLN A 87 -24.11 -22.39 3.08
N SER A 88 -23.96 -23.69 2.89
CA SER A 88 -24.60 -24.50 1.85
C SER A 88 -26.13 -24.59 2.06
N ILE A 89 -26.88 -24.24 1.02
CA ILE A 89 -28.13 -24.84 0.51
C ILE A 89 -29.26 -25.15 1.53
N HIS A 90 -30.36 -24.39 1.43
CA HIS A 90 -31.71 -24.92 1.64
C HIS A 90 -32.50 -24.90 0.32
N HIS A 91 -32.96 -26.08 -0.05
CA HIS A 91 -33.79 -26.44 -1.20
C HIS A 91 -35.26 -26.06 -0.97
N VAL A 92 -35.90 -25.38 -1.92
CA VAL A 92 -37.36 -25.45 -2.12
C VAL A 92 -37.66 -25.51 -3.63
N ASN A 93 -38.35 -26.58 -4.05
CA ASN A 93 -38.96 -26.73 -5.38
C ASN A 93 -40.49 -26.65 -5.26
N SER A 94 -41.15 -25.87 -6.13
CA SER A 94 -42.56 -25.99 -6.57
C SER A 94 -42.81 -24.93 -7.67
N VAL A 95 -42.86 -25.27 -8.97
CA VAL A 95 -43.97 -25.81 -9.78
C VAL A 95 -45.01 -24.76 -10.21
N THR A 96 -44.91 -24.41 -11.52
CA THR A 96 -45.89 -24.07 -12.58
C THR A 96 -47.14 -23.21 -12.35
N GLU A 97 -47.34 -22.23 -13.25
CA GLU A 97 -48.52 -21.89 -14.08
C GLU A 97 -48.18 -20.55 -14.78
N GLY A 98 -48.28 -20.25 -16.08
CA GLY A 98 -48.88 -20.84 -17.27
C GLY A 98 -49.41 -19.65 -18.12
N ASN A 99 -48.91 -19.41 -19.34
CA ASN A 99 -49.72 -19.03 -20.51
C ASN A 99 -48.91 -19.02 -21.82
N VAL A 100 -49.51 -19.60 -22.86
CA VAL A 100 -49.07 -19.70 -24.26
C VAL A 100 -49.89 -18.70 -25.08
N LYS A 101 -49.48 -18.49 -26.35
CA LYS A 101 -50.24 -18.01 -27.54
C LYS A 101 -49.89 -16.57 -27.95
N GLN A 102 -49.72 -16.19 -29.22
CA GLN A 102 -49.58 -16.84 -30.55
C GLN A 102 -49.38 -15.68 -31.58
N GLU A 103 -49.31 -16.03 -32.88
CA GLU A 103 -49.38 -15.20 -34.12
C GLU A 103 -47.99 -14.82 -34.71
N LEU A 104 -47.38 -15.48 -35.72
CA LEU A 104 -47.77 -15.97 -37.07
C LEU A 104 -47.92 -14.81 -38.10
N GLU A 105 -46.83 -14.45 -38.81
CA GLU A 105 -46.53 -14.66 -40.27
C GLU A 105 -47.41 -13.79 -41.23
N PRO A 106 -47.02 -13.50 -42.51
CA PRO A 106 -46.13 -14.24 -43.43
C PRO A 106 -44.94 -13.47 -44.03
#